data_AF-A0A7Y7P9L1-F1
#
_entry.id   AF-A0A7Y7P9L1-F1
#
_cell.length_a   1.000
_cell.length_b   1.000
_cell.length_c   1.000
_cell.angle_alpha   90.00
_cell.angle_beta   90.00
_cell.angle_gamma   90.00
#
_symmetry.space_group_name_H-M   'P 1'
#
loop_
_entity.id
_entity.type
_entity.pdbx_description
1 polymer ?
#
loop_
_entity_poly.entity_id
_entity_poly.type
_entity_poly.pdbx_seq_one_letter_code
_entity_poly.pdbx_strand_id
1 'polypeptide(L)'
;MTPDQFRHLTSLQQMELLFDQGRELMCRIFVFYNIRLYTIGDFFVEVWYRQTTNKIDRIIIMGIDSVLELYENQIKLSDLF
;
A
#
# COMPACT_ATOMS: atom_id res chain seq x y z
N MET A 1 -16.09 0.23 0.09
CA MET A 1 -15.58 -0.23 -1.22
C MET A 1 -14.98 -1.60 -1.04
N THR A 2 -15.20 -2.53 -1.97
CA THR A 2 -14.57 -3.86 -1.92
C THR A 2 -13.25 -3.90 -2.72
N PRO A 3 -12.35 -4.86 -2.44
CA PRO A 3 -11.14 -5.08 -3.24
C PRO A 3 -11.42 -5.21 -4.74
N ASP A 4 -12.47 -5.93 -5.12
CA ASP A 4 -12.82 -6.13 -6.52
C ASP A 4 -13.28 -4.83 -7.19
N GLN A 5 -14.09 -4.01 -6.50
CA GLN A 5 -14.46 -2.69 -7.02
C GLN A 5 -13.23 -1.80 -7.24
N PHE A 6 -12.28 -1.83 -6.30
CA PHE A 6 -11.03 -1.06 -6.40
C PHE A 6 -10.17 -1.49 -7.60
N ARG A 7 -10.10 -2.80 -7.91
CA ARG A 7 -9.34 -3.33 -9.06
C ARG A 7 -9.85 -2.82 -10.42
N HIS A 8 -11.13 -2.49 -10.52
CA HIS A 8 -11.73 -2.01 -11.77
C HIS A 8 -11.52 -0.50 -12.00
N LEU A 9 -11.00 0.23 -11.02
CA LEU A 9 -10.66 1.64 -11.16
C LEU A 9 -9.37 1.83 -11.95
N THR A 10 -9.26 2.95 -12.66
CA THR A 10 -7.97 3.37 -13.25
C THR A 10 -6.96 3.69 -12.16
N SER A 11 -5.66 3.65 -12.46
CA SER A 11 -4.63 4.00 -11.49
C SER A 11 -4.79 5.42 -10.92
N LEU A 12 -5.28 6.37 -11.71
CA LEU A 12 -5.58 7.72 -11.23
C LEU A 12 -6.70 7.70 -10.17
N GLN A 13 -7.82 7.05 -10.48
CA GLN A 13 -8.94 6.93 -9.55
C GLN A 13 -8.58 6.14 -8.29
N GLN A 14 -7.77 5.10 -8.42
CA GLN A 14 -7.24 4.37 -7.27
C GLN A 14 -6.42 5.29 -6.36
N MET A 15 -5.56 6.15 -6.93
CA MET A 15 -4.78 7.10 -6.16
C MET A 15 -5.64 8.20 -5.53
N GLU A 16 -6.57 8.80 -6.28
CA GLU A 16 -7.50 9.80 -5.74
C GLU A 16 -8.26 9.23 -4.54
N LEU A 17 -8.73 7.99 -4.64
CA LEU A 17 -9.47 7.32 -3.59
C LEU A 17 -8.61 6.95 -2.38
N LEU A 18 -7.36 6.53 -2.61
CA LEU A 18 -6.40 6.31 -1.53
C LEU A 18 -6.01 7.62 -0.83
N PHE A 19 -5.94 8.73 -1.55
CA PHE A 19 -5.67 10.04 -0.95
C PHE A 19 -6.87 10.59 -0.17
N ASP A 20 -8.09 10.35 -0.65
CA ASP A 20 -9.32 10.82 -0.02
C ASP A 20 -9.72 9.96 1.20
N GLN A 21 -9.63 8.64 1.08
CA GLN A 21 -10.20 7.69 2.04
C GLN A 21 -9.20 6.69 2.61
N GLY A 22 -8.02 6.57 2.01
CA GLY A 22 -6.96 5.70 2.48
C GLY A 22 -6.23 6.30 3.68
N ARG A 23 -5.73 5.44 4.55
CA ARG A 23 -4.79 5.80 5.61
C ARG A 23 -3.45 5.15 5.33
N GLU A 24 -2.40 5.96 5.20
CA GLU A 24 -1.04 5.46 5.11
C GLU A 24 -0.66 4.78 6.43
N LEU A 25 -0.17 3.55 6.35
CA LEU A 25 0.28 2.77 7.49
C LEU A 25 1.79 2.74 7.58
N MET A 26 2.48 2.57 6.44
CA MET A 26 3.91 2.36 6.42
C MET A 26 4.54 2.74 5.08
N CYS A 27 5.84 2.99 5.10
CA CYS A 27 6.64 3.25 3.91
C CYS A 27 7.94 2.44 3.99
N ARG A 28 8.35 1.84 2.87
CA ARG A 28 9.64 1.16 2.74
C ARG A 28 10.31 1.51 1.42
N ILE A 29 11.64 1.48 1.43
CA ILE A 29 12.45 1.61 0.21
C ILE A 29 12.84 0.21 -0.23
N PHE A 30 12.58 -0.11 -1.50
CA PHE A 30 13.02 -1.36 -2.12
C PHE A 30 13.62 -1.06 -3.50
N VAL A 31 14.94 -1.20 -3.61
CA VAL A 31 15.69 -0.85 -4.82
C VAL A 31 15.43 0.61 -5.23
N PHE A 32 14.79 0.87 -6.38
CA PHE A 32 14.46 2.21 -6.90
C PHE A 32 13.03 2.67 -6.56
N TYR A 33 12.33 1.91 -5.71
CA TYR A 33 10.95 2.16 -5.34
C TYR A 33 10.82 2.67 -3.91
N ASN A 34 10.01 3.72 -3.76
CA ASN A 34 9.36 4.06 -2.51
C ASN A 34 8.00 3.37 -2.51
N ILE A 35 7.82 2.38 -1.64
CA ILE A 35 6.60 1.60 -1.56
C ILE A 35 5.85 2.05 -0.32
N ARG A 36 4.61 2.50 -0.51
CA ARG A 36 3.73 2.97 0.56
C ARG A 36 2.58 2.00 0.75
N LEU A 37 2.37 1.57 1.98
CA LEU A 37 1.26 0.72 2.38
C LEU A 37 0.13 1.60 2.91
N TYR A 38 -1.07 1.42 2.33
CA TYR A 38 -2.29 2.05 2.77
C TYR A 38 -3.27 0.98 3.26
N THR A 39 -4.16 1.38 4.16
CA THR A 39 -5.42 0.69 4.42
C THR A 39 -6.57 1.53 3.90
N ILE A 40 -7.56 0.89 3.28
CA ILE A 40 -8.79 1.55 2.84
C ILE A 40 -9.95 0.59 3.05
N GLY A 41 -10.89 0.97 3.91
CA GLY A 41 -11.91 0.04 4.40
C GLY A 41 -11.27 -1.12 5.16
N ASP A 42 -11.44 -2.34 4.63
CA ASP A 42 -11.05 -3.62 5.23
C ASP A 42 -9.87 -4.31 4.52
N PHE A 43 -9.20 -3.63 3.59
CA PHE A 43 -8.07 -4.21 2.84
C PHE A 43 -6.88 -3.25 2.72
N PHE A 44 -5.76 -3.83 2.33
CA PHE A 44 -4.47 -3.16 2.22
C PHE A 44 -4.07 -2.95 0.76
N VAL A 45 -3.37 -1.86 0.49
CA VAL A 45 -2.88 -1.51 -0.85
C VAL A 45 -1.45 -1.00 -0.77
N GLU A 46 -0.54 -1.59 -1.55
CA GLU A 46 0.79 -1.04 -1.79
C GLU A 46 0.79 -0.15 -3.04
N VAL A 47 1.31 1.06 -2.90
CA VAL A 47 1.61 1.97 -4.02
C VAL A 47 3.11 1.96 -4.26
N TRP A 48 3.51 1.55 -5.45
CA TRP A 48 4.91 1.41 -5.86
C TRP A 48 5.34 2.62 -6.70
N TYR A 49 5.98 3.58 -6.05
CA TYR A 49 6.47 4.80 -6.67
C TYR A 49 7.95 4.67 -7.05
N ARG A 50 8.26 4.78 -8.34
CA ARG A 50 9.62 4.77 -8.88
C ARG A 50 10.20 6.19 -8.82
N GLN A 51 11.24 6.37 -7.99
CA GLN A 51 11.83 7.68 -7.73
C GLN A 51 12.56 8.24 -8.96
N THR A 52 13.23 7.38 -9.73
CA THR A 52 14.06 7.82 -10.88
C THR A 52 13.25 8.40 -12.03
N THR A 53 12.00 7.99 -12.19
CA THR A 53 11.11 8.47 -13.25
C THR A 53 9.98 9.34 -12.71
N ASN A 54 9.88 9.52 -11.39
CA ASN A 54 8.79 10.21 -10.71
C ASN A 54 7.41 9.67 -11.13
N LYS A 55 7.22 8.35 -11.11
CA LYS A 55 5.98 7.68 -11.55
C LYS A 55 5.52 6.61 -10.58
N ILE A 56 4.20 6.47 -10.49
CA ILE A 56 3.58 5.30 -9.85
C ILE A 56 3.53 4.20 -10.92
N ASP A 57 4.30 3.13 -10.71
CA ASP A 57 4.34 2.01 -11.66
C ASP A 57 3.24 0.98 -11.36
N ARG A 58 2.90 0.80 -10.08
CA ARG A 58 1.94 -0.24 -9.65
C ARG A 58 1.16 0.20 -8.41
N ILE A 59 -0.07 -0.29 -8.35
CA ILE A 59 -0.97 -0.21 -7.19
C ILE A 59 -1.49 -1.63 -6.99
N ILE A 60 -1.18 -2.24 -5.85
CA ILE A 60 -1.37 -3.68 -5.61
C ILE A 60 -2.18 -3.89 -4.34
N ILE A 61 -3.29 -4.63 -4.42
CA ILE A 61 -4.03 -5.06 -3.24
C ILE A 61 -3.24 -6.18 -2.55
N MET A 62 -3.02 -6.01 -1.26
CA MET A 62 -2.26 -6.94 -0.43
C MET A 62 -3.19 -7.75 0.49
N GLY A 63 -2.92 -9.05 0.61
CA GLY A 63 -3.53 -9.90 1.63
C GLY A 63 -2.86 -9.69 2.98
N ILE A 64 -3.60 -9.93 4.07
CA ILE A 64 -3.11 -9.75 5.44
C ILE A 64 -1.83 -10.55 5.71
N ASP A 65 -1.74 -11.80 5.24
CA ASP A 65 -0.57 -12.65 5.46
C ASP A 65 0.70 -12.04 4.83
N SER A 66 0.59 -11.52 3.61
CA SER A 66 1.70 -10.84 2.93
C SER A 66 2.08 -9.52 3.61
N VAL A 67 1.11 -8.78 4.15
CA VAL A 67 1.38 -7.57 4.92
C VAL A 67 2.13 -7.93 6.20
N LEU A 68 1.68 -8.95 6.92
CA LEU A 68 2.35 -9.41 8.13
C LEU A 68 3.78 -9.84 7.81
N GLU A 69 4.01 -10.71 6.83
CA GLU A 69 5.36 -11.17 6.45
C GLU A 69 6.30 -10.02 6.04
N LEU A 70 5.83 -9.09 5.20
CA LEU A 70 6.66 -8.01 4.67
C LEU A 70 6.96 -6.92 5.71
N TYR A 71 6.08 -6.72 6.67
CA TYR A 71 6.16 -5.64 7.64
C TYR A 71 6.40 -6.14 9.08
N GLU A 72 6.52 -7.46 9.30
CA GLU A 72 6.79 -8.08 10.62
C GLU A 72 8.02 -7.47 11.29
N ASN A 73 9.07 -7.22 10.51
CA ASN A 73 10.32 -6.66 11.01
C ASN A 73 10.26 -5.15 11.30
N GLN A 74 9.20 -4.46 10.85
CA GLN A 74 9.01 -3.03 11.07
C GLN A 74 7.89 -2.70 12.05
N ILE A 75 6.92 -3.60 12.20
CA ILE A 75 6.01 -3.63 13.33
C ILE A 75 6.83 -4.18 14.49
N LYS A 76 7.34 -3.33 15.38
CA LYS A 76 7.91 -3.79 16.65
C LYS A 76 6.78 -4.45 17.46
N LEU A 77 6.53 -5.74 17.22
CA LEU A 77 5.68 -6.58 18.06
C LEU A 77 6.21 -6.65 19.51
N SER A 78 7.46 -6.23 19.74
CA SER A 78 8.04 -6.00 21.06
C SER A 78 7.33 -4.91 21.88
N ASP A 79 6.47 -4.08 21.29
CA ASP A 79 5.66 -3.10 22.03
C ASP A 79 4.23 -3.63 22.34
N LEU A 80 3.93 -4.88 22.01
CA LEU A 80 2.62 -5.53 22.23
C LEU A 80 2.62 -6.61 23.32
N PHE A 81 3.75 -6.85 23.99
CA PHE A 81 3.88 -7.79 25.12
C PHE A 81 4.68 -7.20 26.28
#